data_AF-A0A927N718-F1
#
_entry.id   AF-A0A927N718-F1
#
_cell.length_a   1.000
_cell.length_b   1.000
_cell.length_c   1.000
_cell.angle_alpha   90.00
_cell.angle_beta   90.00
_cell.angle_gamma   90.00
#
_symmetry.space_group_name_H-M   'P 1'
#
loop_
_entity.id
_entity.type
_entity.pdbx_description
1 polymer ?
#
loop_
_entity_poly.entity_id
_entity_poly.type
_entity_poly.pdbx_seq_one_letter_code
_entity_poly.pdbx_strand_id
1 'polypeptide(L)'
;MTDQRARARDLGITPGHLTPGPRNAIVDVAGVRVGHTSIVRGKDLRTGVTAIVPDAVDRAGGRLPASLYVGNGYGKLVGATQLVELGALETPILLTGTLSAFRVADALVSYLLDLPGNEELTSVNPVVGETNDGFLSDIRRRPITREHVLDALTSADAHTVAEGCVGAGTGTAALGFKGGIGTSSRVVEVADVGAVTVGVLVQSNFGGTLTVCGVPIPRDAALGFVDAQPPERGNSCMIVVALDAGLDSRQLGRVARRAVFGMGRTGSDFAGGSGDYAIAVSVAEPATVTDHALNPIFSAVLEAVEEAVLNSLFTATTTVGYRGHTRYAVPLDHVVERCRLAGVLPAGR
;
A
#
# COMPACT_ATOMS: atom_id res chain seq x y z
N MET A 1 -25.52 10.49 -10.45
CA MET A 1 -24.22 10.15 -9.84
C MET A 1 -24.07 8.66 -9.97
N THR A 2 -23.21 8.21 -10.87
CA THR A 2 -22.90 6.79 -10.99
C THR A 2 -22.13 6.39 -9.73
N ASP A 3 -22.69 5.49 -8.93
CA ASP A 3 -22.04 4.88 -7.76
C ASP A 3 -20.90 3.92 -8.16
N GLN A 4 -20.51 3.96 -9.44
CA GLN A 4 -19.50 3.11 -10.02
C GLN A 4 -18.12 3.62 -9.61
N ARG A 5 -17.42 2.78 -8.85
CA ARG A 5 -16.02 3.03 -8.49
C ARG A 5 -15.12 2.77 -9.69
N ALA A 6 -14.01 3.49 -9.74
CA ALA A 6 -13.08 3.46 -10.87
C ALA A 6 -11.67 3.74 -10.37
N ARG A 7 -10.66 3.33 -11.15
CA ARG A 7 -9.26 3.73 -10.91
C ARG A 7 -9.04 5.14 -11.44
N ALA A 8 -7.96 5.80 -11.04
CA ALA A 8 -7.65 7.17 -11.47
C ALA A 8 -7.61 7.29 -13.00
N ARG A 9 -6.95 6.35 -13.68
CA ARG A 9 -6.80 6.37 -15.14
C ARG A 9 -8.11 6.17 -15.91
N ASP A 10 -9.06 5.44 -15.34
CA ASP A 10 -10.39 5.25 -15.93
C ASP A 10 -11.16 6.58 -16.02
N LEU A 11 -10.79 7.55 -15.17
CA LEU A 11 -11.37 8.90 -15.13
C LEU A 11 -10.55 9.91 -15.96
N GLY A 12 -9.52 9.45 -16.68
CA GLY A 12 -8.57 10.31 -17.39
C GLY A 12 -7.56 11.01 -16.49
N ILE A 13 -7.51 10.68 -15.20
CA ILE A 13 -6.52 11.20 -14.25
C ILE A 13 -5.27 10.34 -14.36
N THR A 14 -4.20 10.90 -14.92
CA THR A 14 -2.92 10.22 -15.13
C THR A 14 -1.82 10.87 -14.27
N PRO A 15 -1.53 10.34 -13.07
CA PRO A 15 -0.46 10.87 -12.24
C PRO A 15 0.91 10.68 -12.90
N GLY A 16 1.54 11.81 -13.24
CA GLY A 16 2.83 11.83 -13.92
C GLY A 16 2.75 11.51 -15.42
N HIS A 17 3.82 10.98 -15.98
CA HIS A 17 4.00 10.81 -17.43
C HIS A 17 4.48 9.42 -17.85
N LEU A 18 4.87 8.57 -16.90
CA LEU A 18 5.41 7.25 -17.18
C LEU A 18 4.29 6.25 -17.49
N THR A 19 4.63 5.29 -18.35
CA THR A 19 3.70 4.23 -18.77
C THR A 19 3.60 3.17 -17.68
N PRO A 20 2.38 2.77 -17.27
CA PRO A 20 2.22 1.67 -16.33
C PRO A 20 2.52 0.32 -16.97
N GLY A 21 2.76 -0.70 -16.15
CA GLY A 21 2.71 -2.10 -16.60
C GLY A 21 1.30 -2.51 -17.02
N PRO A 22 1.13 -3.72 -17.59
CA PRO A 22 -0.13 -4.15 -18.19
C PRO A 22 -1.31 -4.21 -17.21
N ARG A 23 -1.07 -4.49 -15.92
CA ARG A 23 -2.11 -4.50 -14.88
C ARG A 23 -2.17 -3.18 -14.13
N ASN A 24 -1.16 -2.33 -14.30
CA ASN A 24 -0.91 -1.16 -13.49
C ASN A 24 -1.00 -1.54 -12.01
N ALA A 25 -0.21 -2.52 -11.57
CA ALA A 25 -0.27 -3.07 -10.22
C ALA A 25 1.09 -3.62 -9.80
N ILE A 26 1.31 -3.81 -8.50
CA ILE A 26 2.57 -4.33 -7.96
C ILE A 26 2.95 -5.69 -8.56
N VAL A 27 1.95 -6.48 -8.94
CA VAL A 27 2.08 -7.80 -9.58
C VAL A 27 2.50 -7.75 -11.06
N ASP A 28 2.71 -6.55 -11.62
CA ASP A 28 3.43 -6.41 -12.89
C ASP A 28 4.92 -6.75 -12.73
N VAL A 29 5.46 -6.67 -11.50
CA VAL A 29 6.80 -7.19 -11.18
C VAL A 29 6.73 -8.71 -11.13
N ALA A 30 7.44 -9.38 -12.04
CA ALA A 30 7.38 -10.83 -12.17
C ALA A 30 7.75 -11.55 -10.86
N GLY A 31 6.99 -12.58 -10.52
CA GLY A 31 7.18 -13.34 -9.28
C GLY A 31 6.62 -12.68 -8.02
N VAL A 32 5.87 -11.56 -8.13
CA VAL A 32 5.13 -10.97 -7.01
C VAL A 32 3.65 -11.31 -7.12
N ARG A 33 3.08 -11.83 -6.03
CA ARG A 33 1.66 -12.12 -5.87
C ARG A 33 1.05 -11.31 -4.74
N VAL A 34 -0.26 -11.06 -4.80
CA VAL A 34 -1.00 -10.38 -3.72
C VAL A 34 -2.26 -11.15 -3.37
N GLY A 35 -2.51 -11.35 -2.08
CA GLY A 35 -3.72 -11.98 -1.59
C GLY A 35 -4.35 -11.20 -0.44
N HIS A 36 -5.64 -11.44 -0.20
CA HIS A 36 -6.42 -10.69 0.77
C HIS A 36 -7.36 -11.60 1.56
N THR A 37 -7.49 -11.29 2.85
CA THR A 37 -8.60 -11.75 3.67
C THR A 37 -9.32 -10.56 4.26
N SER A 38 -10.57 -10.33 3.85
CA SER A 38 -11.41 -9.22 4.32
C SER A 38 -12.38 -9.69 5.40
N ILE A 39 -12.38 -9.04 6.56
CA ILE A 39 -13.29 -9.32 7.67
C ILE A 39 -14.31 -8.18 7.77
N VAL A 40 -15.52 -8.45 7.27
CA VAL A 40 -16.69 -7.59 7.39
C VAL A 40 -17.76 -8.37 8.17
N ARG A 41 -17.87 -8.14 9.48
CA ARG A 41 -18.80 -8.89 10.35
C ARG A 41 -19.64 -7.95 11.20
N GLY A 42 -20.97 -8.10 11.07
CA GLY A 42 -21.92 -7.24 11.76
C GLY A 42 -21.68 -5.75 11.46
N LYS A 43 -21.99 -4.89 12.43
CA LYS A 43 -21.77 -3.44 12.31
C LYS A 43 -20.38 -2.99 12.76
N ASP A 44 -19.65 -3.85 13.48
CA ASP A 44 -18.49 -3.42 14.27
C ASP A 44 -17.13 -3.81 13.69
N LEU A 45 -17.04 -4.80 12.80
CA LEU A 45 -15.74 -5.30 12.31
C LEU A 45 -15.53 -4.96 10.83
N ARG A 46 -14.48 -4.20 10.55
CA ARG A 46 -14.00 -3.81 9.22
C ARG A 46 -12.47 -3.88 9.24
N THR A 47 -11.91 -5.06 9.04
CA THR A 47 -10.44 -5.26 9.13
C THR A 47 -10.03 -6.40 8.21
N GLY A 48 -8.77 -6.80 8.21
CA GLY A 48 -8.31 -7.93 7.42
C GLY A 48 -6.80 -8.01 7.31
N VAL A 49 -6.35 -8.89 6.43
CA VAL A 49 -4.94 -9.14 6.13
C VAL A 49 -4.73 -8.98 4.62
N THR A 50 -3.63 -8.34 4.24
CA THR A 50 -3.13 -8.33 2.86
C THR A 50 -1.75 -8.97 2.86
N ALA A 51 -1.52 -9.94 1.98
CA ALA A 51 -0.23 -10.57 1.77
C ALA A 51 0.39 -10.08 0.47
N ILE A 52 1.66 -9.66 0.50
CA ILE A 52 2.50 -9.44 -0.66
C ILE A 52 3.56 -10.54 -0.66
N VAL A 53 3.53 -11.40 -1.66
CA VAL A 53 4.27 -12.67 -1.69
C VAL A 53 5.20 -12.67 -2.90
N PRO A 54 6.47 -12.26 -2.75
CA PRO A 54 7.50 -12.59 -3.73
C PRO A 54 7.80 -14.10 -3.68
N ASP A 55 7.73 -14.79 -4.81
CA ASP A 55 7.93 -16.24 -4.89
C ASP A 55 9.28 -16.69 -4.32
N ALA A 56 10.31 -15.83 -4.43
CA ALA A 56 11.64 -16.10 -3.92
C ALA A 56 11.70 -16.28 -2.39
N VAL A 57 10.77 -15.69 -1.63
CA VAL A 57 10.69 -15.78 -0.16
C VAL A 57 9.54 -16.67 0.33
N ASP A 58 8.79 -17.29 -0.59
CA ASP A 58 7.73 -18.27 -0.30
C ASP A 58 8.27 -19.71 -0.35
N ARG A 59 9.49 -19.91 0.15
CA ARG A 59 10.22 -21.18 0.17
C ARG A 59 11.32 -21.17 1.22
N ALA A 60 11.74 -22.34 1.68
CA ALA A 60 12.85 -22.48 2.61
C ALA A 60 14.14 -21.82 2.08
N GLY A 61 14.82 -21.06 2.95
CA GLY A 61 16.06 -20.35 2.62
C GLY A 61 15.92 -19.17 1.65
N GLY A 62 14.69 -18.82 1.23
CA GLY A 62 14.42 -17.72 0.33
C GLY A 62 14.83 -16.35 0.90
N ARG A 63 15.53 -15.54 0.10
CA ARG A 63 15.98 -14.20 0.47
C ARG A 63 15.94 -13.25 -0.73
N LEU A 64 15.59 -11.99 -0.49
CA LEU A 64 15.64 -10.91 -1.49
C LEU A 64 16.29 -9.66 -0.89
N PRO A 65 17.07 -8.89 -1.66
CA PRO A 65 17.53 -7.58 -1.24
C PRO A 65 16.34 -6.67 -0.90
N ALA A 66 16.39 -6.06 0.29
CA ALA A 66 15.32 -5.20 0.76
C ALA A 66 15.83 -4.07 1.66
N SER A 67 15.01 -3.04 1.84
CA SER A 67 15.29 -1.96 2.77
C SER A 67 14.02 -1.27 3.24
N LEU A 68 14.15 -0.44 4.27
CA LEU A 68 13.09 0.30 4.91
C LEU A 68 13.45 1.79 4.97
N TYR A 69 12.46 2.64 4.70
CA TYR A 69 12.50 4.03 5.09
C TYR A 69 11.34 4.35 6.04
N VAL A 70 11.67 4.96 7.17
CA VAL A 70 10.71 5.46 8.16
C VAL A 70 10.54 6.96 7.93
N GLY A 71 9.38 7.36 7.42
CA GLY A 71 9.00 8.78 7.29
C GLY A 71 8.57 9.35 8.63
N ASN A 72 7.63 8.68 9.29
CA ASN A 72 7.22 8.97 10.66
C ASN A 72 6.98 7.66 11.42
N GLY A 73 7.55 7.54 12.62
CA GLY A 73 7.69 6.27 13.34
C GLY A 73 6.52 5.89 14.24
N TYR A 74 5.33 6.50 14.10
CA TYR A 74 4.18 6.26 14.97
C TYR A 74 3.40 4.99 14.57
N GLY A 75 4.09 3.87 14.40
CA GLY A 75 3.49 2.60 14.01
C GLY A 75 4.28 1.39 14.48
N LYS A 76 3.74 0.20 14.21
CA LYS A 76 4.30 -1.09 14.62
C LYS A 76 4.63 -1.90 13.37
N LEU A 77 5.87 -1.77 12.90
CA LEU A 77 6.42 -2.62 11.84
C LEU A 77 7.25 -3.75 12.47
N VAL A 78 6.67 -4.95 12.54
CA VAL A 78 7.37 -6.13 13.03
C VAL A 78 8.45 -6.51 12.01
N GLY A 79 9.64 -6.83 12.51
CA GLY A 79 10.79 -7.25 11.72
C GLY A 79 11.66 -6.14 11.12
N ALA A 80 11.38 -4.87 11.45
CA ALA A 80 12.08 -3.71 10.90
C ALA A 80 13.60 -3.72 11.15
N THR A 81 14.06 -4.12 12.34
CA THR A 81 15.46 -4.02 12.73
C THR A 81 16.36 -4.96 11.94
N GLN A 82 15.98 -6.24 11.82
CA GLN A 82 16.75 -7.21 11.02
C GLN A 82 16.65 -6.93 9.52
N LEU A 83 15.50 -6.44 9.04
CA LEU A 83 15.35 -5.99 7.64
C LEU A 83 16.38 -4.92 7.28
N VAL A 84 16.59 -3.93 8.17
CA VAL A 84 17.57 -2.85 7.96
C VAL A 84 19.00 -3.33 8.17
N GLU A 85 19.25 -4.14 9.19
CA GLU A 85 20.59 -4.65 9.54
C GLU A 85 21.16 -5.54 8.42
N LEU A 86 20.36 -6.50 7.95
CA LEU A 86 20.80 -7.47 6.94
C LEU A 86 20.52 -7.00 5.52
N GLY A 87 19.67 -5.98 5.33
CA GLY A 87 19.27 -5.51 4.02
C GLY A 87 18.56 -6.59 3.19
N ALA A 88 17.83 -7.49 3.86
CA ALA A 88 17.25 -8.68 3.24
C ALA A 88 15.84 -8.97 3.77
N LEU A 89 14.94 -9.29 2.85
CA LEU A 89 13.63 -9.87 3.12
C LEU A 89 13.74 -11.40 3.04
N GLU A 90 13.27 -12.10 4.06
CA GLU A 90 13.27 -13.58 4.11
C GLU A 90 11.86 -14.16 4.32
N THR A 91 10.83 -13.32 4.23
CA THR A 91 9.42 -13.68 4.46
C THR A 91 8.50 -12.90 3.51
N PRO A 92 7.29 -13.40 3.19
CA PRO A 92 6.24 -12.57 2.64
C PRO A 92 5.97 -11.34 3.51
N ILE A 93 5.58 -10.21 2.91
CA ILE A 93 5.21 -9.00 3.65
C ILE A 93 3.71 -9.05 3.91
N LEU A 94 3.31 -9.00 5.18
CA LEU A 94 1.90 -8.94 5.55
C LEU A 94 1.52 -7.55 6.08
N LEU A 95 0.32 -7.10 5.73
CA LEU A 95 -0.26 -5.86 6.23
C LEU A 95 -1.57 -6.15 6.96
N THR A 96 -1.92 -5.38 8.00
CA THR A 96 -3.11 -5.60 8.84
C THR A 96 -3.51 -4.33 9.65
N GLY A 97 -4.55 -4.42 10.47
CA GLY A 97 -4.86 -3.46 11.54
C GLY A 97 -3.90 -3.53 12.75
N THR A 98 -3.62 -2.38 13.39
CA THR A 98 -2.61 -2.19 14.46
C THR A 98 -2.53 -3.29 15.51
N LEU A 99 -3.63 -3.57 16.22
CA LEU A 99 -3.60 -4.51 17.37
C LEU A 99 -3.55 -5.98 16.94
N SER A 100 -3.63 -6.24 15.63
CA SER A 100 -3.51 -7.57 15.04
C SER A 100 -2.11 -7.85 14.48
N ALA A 101 -1.24 -6.85 14.32
CA ALA A 101 0.12 -7.01 13.77
C ALA A 101 0.90 -8.15 14.43
N PHE A 102 0.83 -8.26 15.77
CA PHE A 102 1.50 -9.31 16.53
C PHE A 102 0.94 -10.72 16.28
N ARG A 103 -0.38 -10.86 16.07
CA ARG A 103 -1.00 -12.15 15.73
C ARG A 103 -0.68 -12.57 14.30
N VAL A 104 -0.64 -11.59 13.40
CA VAL A 104 -0.27 -11.82 12.01
C VAL A 104 1.20 -12.24 11.91
N ALA A 105 2.08 -11.62 12.69
CA ALA A 105 3.49 -12.02 12.78
C ALA A 105 3.64 -13.46 13.34
N ASP A 106 2.94 -13.80 14.42
CA ASP A 106 2.94 -15.15 15.01
C ASP A 106 2.44 -16.22 14.00
N ALA A 107 1.36 -15.91 13.27
CA ALA A 107 0.83 -16.78 12.22
C ALA A 107 1.80 -16.91 11.02
N LEU A 108 2.50 -15.84 10.65
CA LEU A 108 3.51 -15.88 9.58
C LEU A 108 4.72 -16.72 9.98
N VAL A 109 5.19 -16.62 11.22
CA VAL A 109 6.24 -17.51 11.75
C VAL A 109 5.79 -18.96 11.65
N SER A 110 4.56 -19.26 12.07
CA SER A 110 4.02 -20.62 11.99
C SER A 110 3.91 -21.12 10.55
N TYR A 111 3.48 -20.27 9.61
CA TYR A 111 3.44 -20.59 8.19
C TYR A 111 4.81 -21.00 7.65
N LEU A 112 5.85 -20.24 8.01
CA LEU A 112 7.21 -20.48 7.53
C LEU A 112 7.82 -21.74 8.15
N LEU A 113 7.56 -22.01 9.44
CA LEU A 113 7.99 -23.26 10.08
C LEU A 113 7.37 -24.50 9.42
N ASP A 114 6.15 -24.39 8.89
CA ASP A 114 5.44 -25.48 8.21
C ASP A 114 5.86 -25.64 6.73
N LEU A 115 6.66 -24.74 6.16
CA LEU A 115 7.12 -24.86 4.77
C LEU A 115 8.13 -26.02 4.63
N PRO A 116 8.01 -26.85 3.58
CA PRO A 116 9.00 -27.89 3.30
C PRO A 116 10.42 -27.33 3.18
N GLY A 117 11.39 -27.95 3.86
CA GLY A 117 12.79 -27.50 3.91
C GLY A 117 13.13 -26.60 5.10
N ASN A 118 12.16 -26.22 5.94
CA ASN A 118 12.38 -25.44 7.16
C ASN A 118 12.36 -26.30 8.45
N GLU A 119 12.55 -27.61 8.37
CA GLU A 119 12.50 -28.53 9.51
C GLU A 119 13.52 -28.17 10.61
N GLU A 120 14.64 -27.55 10.23
CA GLU A 120 15.72 -27.10 11.13
C GLU A 120 15.73 -25.56 11.35
N LEU A 121 14.67 -24.86 10.96
CA LEU A 121 14.57 -23.40 11.10
C LEU A 121 14.49 -23.01 12.59
N THR A 122 15.51 -22.29 13.08
CA THR A 122 15.62 -21.91 14.51
C THR A 122 15.22 -20.47 14.79
N SER A 123 15.24 -19.60 13.78
CA SER A 123 14.78 -18.21 13.87
C SER A 123 14.31 -17.72 12.52
N VAL A 124 13.41 -16.74 12.52
CA VAL A 124 12.92 -16.08 11.31
C VAL A 124 12.40 -14.68 11.64
N ASN A 125 12.55 -13.76 10.71
CA ASN A 125 12.13 -12.37 10.86
C ASN A 125 10.84 -12.08 10.06
N PRO A 126 9.65 -12.25 10.67
CA PRO A 126 8.39 -11.92 10.01
C PRO A 126 8.29 -10.41 9.76
N VAL A 127 8.01 -10.01 8.51
CA VAL A 127 7.82 -8.60 8.15
C VAL A 127 6.33 -8.27 8.09
N VAL A 128 5.84 -7.59 9.12
CA VAL A 128 4.41 -7.25 9.25
C VAL A 128 4.19 -5.77 9.53
N GLY A 129 3.58 -5.08 8.56
CA GLY A 129 3.17 -3.68 8.65
C GLY A 129 1.73 -3.52 9.11
N GLU A 130 1.37 -2.31 9.55
CA GLU A 130 0.03 -2.02 10.03
C GLU A 130 -0.41 -0.58 9.81
N THR A 131 -1.73 -0.39 9.77
CA THR A 131 -2.35 0.90 10.04
C THR A 131 -3.52 0.78 11.01
N ASN A 132 -3.96 1.89 11.58
CA ASN A 132 -5.01 1.89 12.61
C ASN A 132 -6.42 2.00 12.00
N ASP A 133 -7.13 0.89 11.95
CA ASP A 133 -8.52 0.77 11.47
C ASP A 133 -9.58 0.99 12.57
N GLY A 134 -9.18 1.42 13.77
CA GLY A 134 -10.03 1.53 14.96
C GLY A 134 -11.18 2.55 14.86
N PHE A 135 -11.20 3.37 13.81
CA PHE A 135 -12.32 4.26 13.53
C PHE A 135 -13.53 3.49 12.96
N LEU A 136 -13.30 2.57 12.02
CA LEU A 136 -14.36 1.77 11.37
C LEU A 136 -14.46 0.35 11.95
N SER A 137 -13.48 -0.10 12.73
CA SER A 137 -13.42 -1.44 13.29
C SER A 137 -13.29 -1.41 14.81
N ASP A 138 -13.94 -2.36 15.50
CA ASP A 138 -13.69 -2.62 16.93
C ASP A 138 -12.34 -3.33 17.09
N ILE A 139 -11.26 -2.55 16.91
CA ILE A 139 -9.88 -3.00 16.88
C ILE A 139 -9.48 -3.75 18.15
N ARG A 140 -10.15 -3.48 19.28
CA ARG A 140 -9.90 -4.14 20.57
C ARG A 140 -10.33 -5.61 20.57
N ARG A 141 -11.30 -6.01 19.73
CA ARG A 141 -11.71 -7.41 19.61
C ARG A 141 -10.64 -8.29 18.99
N ARG A 142 -9.73 -7.71 18.18
CA ARG A 142 -8.66 -8.42 17.47
C ARG A 142 -9.23 -9.67 16.78
N PRO A 143 -10.07 -9.55 15.73
CA PRO A 143 -10.79 -10.70 15.18
C PRO A 143 -9.92 -11.60 14.28
N ILE A 144 -8.71 -11.17 13.92
CA ILE A 144 -7.81 -11.90 13.05
C ILE A 144 -7.31 -13.17 13.75
N THR A 145 -7.32 -14.26 12.98
CA THR A 145 -6.89 -15.62 13.36
C THR A 145 -5.81 -16.10 12.40
N ARG A 146 -5.20 -17.25 12.68
CA ARG A 146 -4.18 -17.87 11.83
C ARG A 146 -4.74 -18.21 10.45
N GLU A 147 -5.96 -18.73 10.37
CA GLU A 147 -6.61 -19.11 9.12
C GLU A 147 -6.76 -17.91 8.19
N HIS A 148 -7.16 -16.74 8.72
CA HIS A 148 -7.25 -15.53 7.91
C HIS A 148 -5.89 -15.12 7.30
N VAL A 149 -4.78 -15.41 7.98
CA VAL A 149 -3.43 -15.13 7.46
C VAL A 149 -3.05 -16.15 6.39
N LEU A 150 -3.31 -17.43 6.62
CA LEU A 150 -3.06 -18.50 5.65
C LEU A 150 -3.89 -18.32 4.38
N ASP A 151 -5.16 -17.94 4.52
CA ASP A 151 -6.05 -17.64 3.39
C ASP A 151 -5.47 -16.49 2.55
N ALA A 152 -4.96 -15.42 3.17
CA ALA A 152 -4.36 -14.30 2.45
C ALA A 152 -3.06 -14.71 1.72
N LEU A 153 -2.24 -15.58 2.32
CA LEU A 153 -1.01 -16.09 1.70
C LEU A 153 -1.31 -17.03 0.52
N THR A 154 -2.22 -17.97 0.70
CA THR A 154 -2.51 -19.04 -0.27
C THR A 154 -3.42 -18.59 -1.40
N SER A 155 -4.25 -17.57 -1.19
CA SER A 155 -5.06 -16.94 -2.25
C SER A 155 -4.28 -15.89 -3.06
N ALA A 156 -3.00 -15.67 -2.76
CA ALA A 156 -2.21 -14.64 -3.43
C ALA A 156 -2.08 -14.93 -4.93
N ASP A 157 -2.52 -13.98 -5.74
CA ASP A 157 -2.61 -14.08 -7.19
C ASP A 157 -1.61 -13.13 -7.88
N ALA A 158 -1.09 -13.55 -9.02
CA ALA A 158 -0.17 -12.73 -9.82
C ALA A 158 -0.93 -11.81 -10.78
N HIS A 159 -2.21 -12.06 -11.07
CA HIS A 159 -2.89 -11.44 -12.20
C HIS A 159 -3.80 -10.27 -11.84
N THR A 160 -4.39 -10.31 -10.65
CA THR A 160 -5.39 -9.37 -10.19
C THR A 160 -5.10 -8.93 -8.76
N VAL A 161 -5.30 -7.65 -8.49
CA VAL A 161 -5.19 -7.08 -7.15
C VAL A 161 -6.46 -6.32 -6.88
N ALA A 162 -7.24 -6.77 -5.89
CA ALA A 162 -8.41 -6.04 -5.47
C ALA A 162 -7.98 -4.75 -4.72
N GLU A 163 -8.66 -3.64 -4.98
CA GLU A 163 -8.36 -2.33 -4.40
C GLU A 163 -9.55 -1.83 -3.55
N GLY A 164 -9.31 -0.79 -2.75
CA GLY A 164 -10.30 -0.17 -1.90
C GLY A 164 -10.51 -0.95 -0.61
N CYS A 165 -11.76 -1.30 -0.31
CA CYS A 165 -12.18 -1.80 1.00
C CYS A 165 -11.95 -3.30 1.19
N VAL A 166 -10.72 -3.77 0.94
CA VAL A 166 -10.34 -5.18 0.99
C VAL A 166 -9.12 -5.43 1.87
N GLY A 167 -8.94 -6.67 2.33
CA GLY A 167 -7.79 -7.09 3.12
C GLY A 167 -7.54 -6.16 4.29
N ALA A 168 -6.29 -5.75 4.45
CA ALA A 168 -5.88 -4.80 5.48
C ALA A 168 -6.46 -3.39 5.32
N GLY A 169 -6.92 -3.02 4.12
CA GLY A 169 -7.58 -1.74 3.82
C GLY A 169 -9.08 -1.69 4.15
N THR A 170 -9.67 -2.80 4.59
CA THR A 170 -11.12 -2.91 4.81
C THR A 170 -11.67 -1.78 5.69
N GLY A 171 -11.01 -1.47 6.81
CA GLY A 171 -11.43 -0.45 7.77
C GLY A 171 -10.64 0.86 7.75
N THR A 172 -9.82 1.10 6.73
CA THR A 172 -8.95 2.28 6.70
C THR A 172 -9.62 3.50 6.09
N ALA A 173 -9.09 4.69 6.38
CA ALA A 173 -9.58 5.99 5.94
C ALA A 173 -8.42 6.92 5.63
N ALA A 174 -8.49 7.67 4.54
CA ALA A 174 -7.42 8.60 4.19
C ALA A 174 -7.98 9.91 3.65
N LEU A 175 -7.29 11.01 3.97
CA LEU A 175 -7.53 12.36 3.45
C LEU A 175 -8.98 12.83 3.68
N GLY A 176 -9.60 12.34 4.76
CA GLY A 176 -10.99 12.63 5.13
C GLY A 176 -12.05 11.73 4.47
N PHE A 177 -11.64 10.77 3.64
CA PHE A 177 -12.50 9.86 2.89
C PHE A 177 -12.25 8.40 3.27
N LYS A 178 -13.07 7.49 2.74
CA LYS A 178 -12.74 6.07 2.80
C LYS A 178 -11.48 5.81 1.97
N GLY A 179 -10.49 5.15 2.58
CA GLY A 179 -9.28 4.69 1.92
C GLY A 179 -9.26 3.17 1.78
N GLY A 180 -8.08 2.58 1.65
CA GLY A 180 -7.98 1.14 1.49
C GLY A 180 -6.65 0.64 0.98
N ILE A 181 -6.71 -0.50 0.29
CA ILE A 181 -5.62 -0.99 -0.54
C ILE A 181 -5.63 -0.24 -1.87
N GLY A 182 -4.46 0.17 -2.34
CA GLY A 182 -4.32 0.63 -3.72
C GLY A 182 -3.00 0.19 -4.29
N THR A 183 -2.94 0.08 -5.61
CA THR A 183 -1.75 -0.37 -6.31
C THR A 183 -1.59 0.35 -7.64
N SER A 184 -0.37 0.39 -8.13
CA SER A 184 -0.02 0.89 -9.45
C SER A 184 1.34 0.33 -9.86
N SER A 185 1.75 0.55 -11.11
CA SER A 185 3.10 0.26 -11.55
C SER A 185 3.59 1.26 -12.59
N ARG A 186 4.89 1.25 -12.88
CA ARG A 186 5.54 2.00 -13.96
C ARG A 186 6.63 1.14 -14.59
N VAL A 187 6.83 1.33 -15.89
CA VAL A 187 7.98 0.79 -16.62
C VAL A 187 8.88 1.97 -17.02
N VAL A 188 10.18 1.85 -16.74
CA VAL A 188 11.19 2.87 -17.05
C VAL A 188 12.44 2.25 -17.64
N GLU A 189 13.08 2.98 -18.56
CA GLU A 189 14.42 2.62 -19.04
C GLU A 189 15.49 3.10 -18.06
N VAL A 190 16.37 2.19 -17.67
CA VAL A 190 17.49 2.46 -16.77
C VAL A 190 18.79 2.16 -17.52
N ALA A 191 19.70 3.13 -17.53
CA ALA A 191 21.00 2.96 -18.17
C ALA A 191 21.71 1.71 -17.63
N ASP A 192 22.29 0.92 -18.54
CA ASP A 192 23.02 -0.32 -18.25
C ASP A 192 22.19 -1.48 -17.63
N VAL A 193 20.88 -1.29 -17.47
CA VAL A 193 19.93 -2.32 -16.97
C VAL A 193 18.88 -2.66 -18.03
N GLY A 194 18.36 -1.65 -18.73
CA GLY A 194 17.23 -1.76 -19.66
C GLY A 194 15.90 -1.42 -19.02
N ALA A 195 14.82 -2.04 -19.50
CA ALA A 195 13.48 -1.86 -18.98
C ALA A 195 13.37 -2.41 -17.55
N VAL A 196 12.94 -1.56 -16.61
CA VAL A 196 12.69 -1.89 -15.22
C VAL A 196 11.22 -1.62 -14.90
N THR A 197 10.57 -2.61 -14.30
CA THR A 197 9.23 -2.50 -13.74
C THR A 197 9.32 -2.12 -12.27
N VAL A 198 8.62 -1.05 -11.89
CA VAL A 198 8.40 -0.64 -10.50
C VAL A 198 6.94 -0.83 -10.17
N GLY A 199 6.66 -1.70 -9.20
CA GLY A 199 5.33 -1.97 -8.68
C GLY A 199 5.15 -1.38 -7.27
N VAL A 200 3.97 -0.84 -6.97
CA VAL A 200 3.66 -0.27 -5.66
C VAL A 200 2.34 -0.78 -5.14
N LEU A 201 2.28 -1.13 -3.84
CA LEU A 201 1.05 -1.36 -3.10
C LEU A 201 1.04 -0.50 -1.83
N VAL A 202 -0.10 0.11 -1.54
CA VAL A 202 -0.31 0.93 -0.34
C VAL A 202 -1.49 0.41 0.49
N GLN A 203 -1.37 0.53 1.81
CA GLN A 203 -2.50 0.53 2.73
C GLN A 203 -2.66 1.96 3.26
N SER A 204 -3.56 2.73 2.65
CA SER A 204 -3.76 4.15 2.96
C SER A 204 -4.64 4.32 4.20
N ASN A 205 -4.11 5.02 5.20
CA ASN A 205 -4.86 5.36 6.41
C ASN A 205 -4.36 6.66 7.07
N PHE A 206 -4.27 7.76 6.30
CA PHE A 206 -3.56 8.97 6.71
C PHE A 206 -4.34 10.27 6.48
N GLY A 207 -4.06 11.30 7.29
CA GLY A 207 -4.74 12.60 7.23
C GLY A 207 -4.23 13.55 6.13
N GLY A 208 -4.85 14.72 6.03
CA GLY A 208 -4.50 15.76 5.06
C GLY A 208 -5.66 16.16 4.16
N THR A 209 -5.35 16.81 3.03
CA THR A 209 -6.36 17.22 2.03
C THR A 209 -6.06 16.53 0.72
N LEU A 210 -7.02 15.73 0.23
CA LEU A 210 -6.89 15.04 -1.06
C LEU A 210 -6.48 16.03 -2.15
N THR A 211 -5.34 15.75 -2.78
CA THR A 211 -4.81 16.52 -3.90
C THR A 211 -4.71 15.62 -5.12
N VAL A 212 -5.30 16.05 -6.24
CA VAL A 212 -5.36 15.27 -7.49
C VAL A 212 -4.80 16.14 -8.60
N CYS A 213 -3.70 15.72 -9.22
CA CYS A 213 -3.00 16.52 -10.24
C CYS A 213 -2.68 17.95 -9.75
N GLY A 214 -2.31 18.11 -8.48
CA GLY A 214 -2.06 19.41 -7.86
C GLY A 214 -3.31 20.21 -7.46
N VAL A 215 -4.52 19.70 -7.73
CA VAL A 215 -5.77 20.36 -7.37
C VAL A 215 -6.26 19.85 -6.01
N PRO A 216 -6.38 20.71 -4.99
CA PRO A 216 -6.93 20.30 -3.70
C PRO A 216 -8.44 20.05 -3.81
N ILE A 217 -8.88 18.98 -3.15
CA ILE A 217 -10.25 18.51 -3.03
C ILE A 217 -10.62 18.52 -1.54
N PRO A 218 -11.01 19.69 -0.99
CA PRO A 218 -11.44 19.78 0.39
C PRO A 218 -12.66 18.89 0.62
N ARG A 219 -12.57 18.06 1.64
CA ARG A 219 -13.54 17.00 1.90
C ARG A 219 -14.97 17.49 2.04
N ASP A 220 -15.24 18.47 2.90
CA ASP A 220 -16.60 18.96 3.12
C ASP A 220 -17.19 19.63 1.87
N ALA A 221 -16.34 20.30 1.08
CA ALA A 221 -16.74 20.88 -0.20
C ALA A 221 -17.08 19.80 -1.23
N ALA A 222 -16.32 18.70 -1.27
CA ALA A 222 -16.58 17.57 -2.16
C ALA A 222 -17.84 16.79 -1.76
N LEU A 223 -18.08 16.61 -0.46
CA LEU A 223 -19.27 15.92 0.06
C LEU A 223 -20.54 16.78 -0.02
N GLY A 224 -20.41 18.12 -0.06
CA GLY A 224 -21.54 19.05 -0.08
C GLY A 224 -22.19 19.26 1.30
N PHE A 225 -21.56 18.77 2.37
CA PHE A 225 -21.97 18.98 3.76
C PHE A 225 -20.77 18.88 4.69
N VAL A 226 -20.90 19.49 5.86
CA VAL A 226 -19.92 19.34 6.94
C VAL A 226 -20.22 18.03 7.66
N ASP A 227 -19.34 17.04 7.52
CA ASP A 227 -19.51 15.81 8.28
C ASP A 227 -19.00 15.99 9.71
N ALA A 228 -19.93 15.85 10.66
CA ALA A 228 -19.76 16.01 12.09
C ALA A 228 -18.92 14.91 12.76
N GLN A 229 -18.51 13.86 12.04
CA GLN A 229 -17.58 12.86 12.57
C GLN A 229 -16.22 13.50 12.90
N PRO A 230 -15.54 13.04 13.97
CA PRO A 230 -14.24 13.59 14.33
C PRO A 230 -13.22 13.39 13.19
N PRO A 231 -12.24 14.30 13.08
CA PRO A 231 -11.17 14.19 12.10
C PRO A 231 -10.42 12.85 12.25
N GLU A 232 -9.78 12.41 11.17
CA GLU A 232 -9.07 11.14 11.15
C GLU A 232 -8.07 11.04 12.31
N ARG A 233 -8.27 10.01 13.14
CA ARG A 233 -7.35 9.60 14.21
C ARG A 233 -6.46 8.43 13.79
N GLY A 234 -6.62 7.96 12.55
CA GLY A 234 -5.78 6.96 11.91
C GLY A 234 -4.93 7.70 10.89
N ASN A 235 -3.61 7.64 11.07
CA ASN A 235 -2.72 8.54 10.36
C ASN A 235 -1.63 7.80 9.56
N SER A 236 -1.47 6.49 9.75
CA SER A 236 -0.42 5.67 9.15
C SER A 236 -0.61 5.33 7.67
N CYS A 237 0.48 5.15 6.94
CA CYS A 237 0.49 4.55 5.60
C CYS A 237 1.61 3.51 5.50
N MET A 238 1.26 2.29 5.08
CA MET A 238 2.24 1.28 4.69
C MET A 238 2.38 1.29 3.17
N ILE A 239 3.61 1.46 2.68
CA ILE A 239 3.93 1.43 1.26
C ILE A 239 4.91 0.30 1.00
N VAL A 240 4.61 -0.56 0.03
CA VAL A 240 5.50 -1.63 -0.43
C VAL A 240 5.84 -1.37 -1.89
N VAL A 241 7.13 -1.29 -2.18
CA VAL A 241 7.68 -1.14 -3.53
C VAL A 241 8.37 -2.45 -3.90
N ALA A 242 7.99 -3.03 -5.02
CA ALA A 242 8.71 -4.12 -5.67
C ALA A 242 9.32 -3.62 -6.99
N LEU A 243 10.49 -4.12 -7.37
CA LEU A 243 11.08 -3.85 -8.67
C LEU A 243 12.00 -4.99 -9.14
N ASP A 244 12.21 -5.07 -10.44
CA ASP A 244 13.03 -6.08 -11.12
C ASP A 244 14.44 -5.57 -11.52
N ALA A 245 14.95 -4.54 -10.82
CA ALA A 245 16.32 -4.06 -10.97
C ALA A 245 17.20 -4.58 -9.83
N GLY A 246 18.36 -5.16 -10.16
CA GLY A 246 19.32 -5.73 -9.21
C GLY A 246 20.00 -4.71 -8.31
N LEU A 247 19.26 -4.13 -7.36
CA LEU A 247 19.74 -3.08 -6.45
C LEU A 247 20.21 -3.65 -5.11
N ASP A 248 21.23 -3.02 -4.52
CA ASP A 248 21.65 -3.30 -3.15
C ASP A 248 20.69 -2.68 -2.10
N SER A 249 20.83 -3.08 -0.83
CA SER A 249 19.96 -2.62 0.26
C SER A 249 20.05 -1.11 0.52
N ARG A 250 21.21 -0.49 0.27
CA ARG A 250 21.40 0.96 0.43
C ARG A 250 20.65 1.71 -0.68
N GLN A 251 20.71 1.23 -1.92
CA GLN A 251 19.96 1.77 -3.05
C GLN A 251 18.46 1.59 -2.84
N LEU A 252 18.03 0.42 -2.37
CA LEU A 252 16.63 0.18 -1.99
C LEU A 252 16.16 1.11 -0.87
N GLY A 253 17.02 1.48 0.09
CA GLY A 253 16.70 2.49 1.09
C GLY A 253 16.44 3.87 0.47
N ARG A 254 17.14 4.22 -0.62
CA ARG A 254 16.89 5.45 -1.39
C ARG A 254 15.57 5.37 -2.16
N VAL A 255 15.24 4.20 -2.72
CA VAL A 255 13.96 3.91 -3.39
C VAL A 255 12.80 4.05 -2.39
N ALA A 256 12.88 3.39 -1.23
CA ALA A 256 11.87 3.47 -0.17
C ALA A 256 11.60 4.92 0.28
N ARG A 257 12.66 5.75 0.36
CA ARG A 257 12.49 7.17 0.67
C ARG A 257 11.62 7.92 -0.35
N ARG A 258 11.75 7.61 -1.64
CA ARG A 258 10.92 8.22 -2.69
C ARG A 258 9.46 7.83 -2.57
N ALA A 259 9.17 6.65 -2.04
CA ALA A 259 7.81 6.22 -1.85
C ALA A 259 7.07 7.12 -0.84
N VAL A 260 7.70 7.41 0.31
CA VAL A 260 7.14 8.36 1.29
C VAL A 260 7.01 9.77 0.71
N PHE A 261 7.98 10.23 -0.11
CA PHE A 261 7.86 11.53 -0.79
C PHE A 261 6.70 11.57 -1.79
N GLY A 262 6.43 10.45 -2.48
CA GLY A 262 5.32 10.32 -3.42
C GLY A 262 3.96 10.49 -2.73
N MET A 263 3.81 9.95 -1.53
CA MET A 263 2.61 10.12 -0.71
C MET A 263 2.31 11.60 -0.39
N GLY A 264 3.33 12.46 -0.28
CA GLY A 264 3.14 13.89 -0.09
C GLY A 264 2.39 14.57 -1.27
N ARG A 265 2.50 14.01 -2.48
CA ARG A 265 1.88 14.57 -3.70
C ARG A 265 0.35 14.45 -3.69
N THR A 266 -0.21 13.56 -2.88
CA THR A 266 -1.66 13.41 -2.70
C THR A 266 -2.21 14.27 -1.55
N GLY A 267 -1.36 15.04 -0.89
CA GLY A 267 -1.74 16.00 0.16
C GLY A 267 -1.72 15.45 1.58
N SER A 268 -0.86 14.46 1.86
CA SER A 268 -0.56 14.02 3.23
C SER A 268 -0.05 15.17 4.09
N ASP A 269 -0.51 15.24 5.34
CA ASP A 269 -0.04 16.22 6.33
C ASP A 269 1.11 15.70 7.21
N PHE A 270 1.47 14.42 7.09
CA PHE A 270 2.47 13.75 7.93
C PHE A 270 2.27 14.02 9.43
N ALA A 271 1.01 14.07 9.90
CA ALA A 271 0.68 14.40 11.28
C ALA A 271 1.44 13.52 12.29
N GLY A 272 1.77 14.08 13.47
CA GLY A 272 2.66 13.43 14.45
C GLY A 272 2.24 12.03 14.92
N GLY A 273 0.95 11.68 14.84
CA GLY A 273 0.45 10.32 15.13
C GLY A 273 0.49 9.34 13.95
N SER A 274 1.14 9.70 12.84
CA SER A 274 1.26 8.88 11.63
C SER A 274 2.39 7.86 11.69
N GLY A 275 2.10 6.60 11.42
CA GLY A 275 3.11 5.60 11.06
C GLY A 275 3.31 5.55 9.55
N ASP A 276 4.27 6.29 9.00
CA ASP A 276 4.56 6.33 7.56
C ASP A 276 5.82 5.53 7.24
N TYR A 277 5.63 4.38 6.60
CA TYR A 277 6.70 3.44 6.30
C TYR A 277 6.69 3.05 4.83
N ALA A 278 7.89 2.90 4.27
CA ALA A 278 8.07 2.31 2.95
C ALA A 278 9.07 1.17 3.00
N ILE A 279 8.69 0.01 2.50
CA ILE A 279 9.58 -1.13 2.26
C ILE A 279 9.83 -1.21 0.77
N ALA A 280 11.10 -1.33 0.35
CA ALA A 280 11.47 -1.57 -1.04
C ALA A 280 12.20 -2.91 -1.17
N VAL A 281 11.83 -3.70 -2.17
CA VAL A 281 12.34 -5.06 -2.40
C VAL A 281 12.71 -5.23 -3.87
N SER A 282 13.92 -5.69 -4.15
CA SER A 282 14.30 -6.16 -5.49
C SER A 282 13.96 -7.65 -5.64
N VAL A 283 13.31 -8.04 -6.72
CA VAL A 283 13.16 -9.47 -7.10
C VAL A 283 14.31 -9.98 -7.98
N ALA A 284 15.17 -9.08 -8.44
CA ALA A 284 16.37 -9.41 -9.18
C ALA A 284 17.58 -9.58 -8.24
N GLU A 285 18.49 -10.46 -8.64
CA GLU A 285 19.79 -10.61 -7.99
C GLU A 285 20.58 -9.29 -8.02
N PRO A 286 21.32 -8.93 -6.96
CA PRO A 286 22.15 -7.73 -6.95
C PRO A 286 23.09 -7.66 -8.14
N ALA A 287 23.06 -6.53 -8.84
CA ALA A 287 23.92 -6.23 -9.97
C ALA A 287 24.62 -4.88 -9.75
N THR A 288 25.66 -4.60 -10.54
CA THR A 288 26.37 -3.32 -10.49
C THR A 288 25.53 -2.24 -11.18
N VAL A 289 24.58 -1.65 -10.47
CA VAL A 289 23.82 -0.47 -10.92
C VAL A 289 24.44 0.79 -10.33
N THR A 290 24.83 1.75 -11.16
CA THR A 290 25.42 2.99 -10.67
C THR A 290 24.36 3.87 -10.01
N ASP A 291 24.76 4.64 -8.98
CA ASP A 291 23.84 5.52 -8.27
C ASP A 291 23.24 6.63 -9.14
N HIS A 292 23.90 7.00 -10.24
CA HIS A 292 23.41 7.96 -11.23
C HIS A 292 22.26 7.39 -12.06
N ALA A 293 22.27 6.08 -12.32
CA ALA A 293 21.24 5.39 -13.09
C ALA A 293 19.90 5.25 -12.34
N LEU A 294 19.82 5.57 -11.05
CA LEU A 294 18.61 5.38 -10.24
C LEU A 294 17.52 6.45 -10.43
N ASN A 295 17.82 7.58 -11.10
CA ASN A 295 16.87 8.68 -11.24
C ASN A 295 15.55 8.28 -11.92
N PRO A 296 15.53 7.50 -13.02
CA PRO A 296 14.29 6.99 -13.60
C PRO A 296 13.47 6.13 -12.62
N ILE A 297 14.12 5.27 -11.83
CA ILE A 297 13.45 4.47 -10.79
C ILE A 297 12.83 5.38 -9.73
N PHE A 298 13.54 6.42 -9.29
CA PHE A 298 13.00 7.37 -8.32
C PHE A 298 11.76 8.10 -8.83
N SER A 299 11.76 8.53 -10.09
CA SER A 299 10.58 9.13 -10.74
C SER A 299 9.42 8.13 -10.83
N ALA A 300 9.71 6.89 -11.23
CA ALA A 300 8.72 5.81 -11.30
C ALA A 300 8.03 5.56 -9.96
N VAL A 301 8.79 5.50 -8.86
CA VAL A 301 8.25 5.32 -7.51
C VAL A 301 7.35 6.48 -7.10
N LEU A 302 7.75 7.72 -7.37
CA LEU A 302 6.94 8.90 -7.02
C LEU A 302 5.58 8.88 -7.72
N GLU A 303 5.56 8.59 -9.02
CA GLU A 303 4.31 8.50 -9.80
C GLU A 303 3.46 7.29 -9.41
N ALA A 304 4.11 6.15 -9.18
CA ALA A 304 3.42 4.93 -8.78
C ALA A 304 2.76 5.10 -7.40
N VAL A 305 3.44 5.68 -6.41
CA VAL A 305 2.82 5.93 -5.10
C VAL A 305 1.66 6.91 -5.21
N GLU A 306 1.81 8.02 -5.93
CA GLU A 306 0.71 8.98 -6.11
C GLU A 306 -0.52 8.28 -6.69
N GLU A 307 -0.34 7.48 -7.75
CA GLU A 307 -1.44 6.74 -8.35
C GLU A 307 -2.01 5.63 -7.47
N ALA A 308 -1.18 4.88 -6.75
CA ALA A 308 -1.63 3.81 -5.86
C ALA A 308 -2.49 4.37 -4.72
N VAL A 309 -2.09 5.51 -4.15
CA VAL A 309 -2.89 6.22 -3.15
C VAL A 309 -4.23 6.67 -3.75
N LEU A 310 -4.23 7.32 -4.92
CA LEU A 310 -5.47 7.74 -5.58
C LEU A 310 -6.39 6.54 -5.86
N ASN A 311 -5.85 5.44 -6.38
CA ASN A 311 -6.62 4.22 -6.64
C ASN A 311 -7.22 3.65 -5.34
N SER A 312 -6.50 3.69 -4.22
CA SER A 312 -7.04 3.24 -2.92
C SER A 312 -8.28 4.01 -2.48
N LEU A 313 -8.33 5.32 -2.77
CA LEU A 313 -9.45 6.20 -2.44
C LEU A 313 -10.57 6.11 -3.47
N PHE A 314 -10.22 6.00 -4.75
CA PHE A 314 -11.17 6.03 -5.86
C PHE A 314 -11.88 4.69 -6.06
N THR A 315 -11.29 3.59 -5.63
CA THR A 315 -11.93 2.26 -5.65
C THR A 315 -12.70 1.96 -4.36
N ALA A 316 -12.46 2.73 -3.28
CA ALA A 316 -13.15 2.57 -2.01
C ALA A 316 -14.62 3.00 -2.04
N THR A 317 -15.45 2.34 -1.22
CA THR A 317 -16.88 2.58 -1.08
C THR A 317 -17.22 3.12 0.31
N THR A 318 -18.27 3.94 0.40
CA THR A 318 -18.73 4.49 1.68
C THR A 318 -18.97 3.36 2.68
N THR A 319 -18.34 3.45 3.85
CA THR A 319 -18.38 2.39 4.86
C THR A 319 -18.89 2.94 6.18
N VAL A 320 -19.94 2.29 6.70
CA VAL A 320 -20.39 2.43 8.08
C VAL A 320 -19.79 1.29 8.90
N GLY A 321 -19.16 1.65 10.01
CA GLY A 321 -18.43 0.74 10.87
C GLY A 321 -18.76 0.91 12.34
N TYR A 322 -17.78 0.58 13.18
CA TYR A 322 -17.87 0.57 14.63
C TYR A 322 -18.52 1.83 15.19
N ARG A 323 -19.48 1.66 16.10
CA ARG A 323 -20.28 2.74 16.73
C ARG A 323 -21.05 3.63 15.75
N GLY A 324 -21.33 3.14 14.54
CA GLY A 324 -22.03 3.91 13.50
C GLY A 324 -21.15 4.97 12.84
N HIS A 325 -19.85 4.96 13.09
CA HIS A 325 -18.90 5.84 12.41
C HIS A 325 -18.92 5.60 10.91
N THR A 326 -18.82 6.67 10.13
CA THR A 326 -18.90 6.61 8.68
C THR A 326 -17.67 7.28 8.05
N ARG A 327 -17.18 6.66 6.98
CA ARG A 327 -16.24 7.28 6.04
C ARG A 327 -16.82 7.17 4.64
N TYR A 328 -16.97 8.32 3.99
CA TYR A 328 -17.57 8.44 2.68
C TYR A 328 -16.55 8.17 1.58
N ALA A 329 -16.98 7.48 0.52
CA ALA A 329 -16.18 7.38 -0.69
C ALA A 329 -15.97 8.76 -1.31
N VAL A 330 -14.87 8.91 -2.06
CA VAL A 330 -14.60 10.12 -2.83
C VAL A 330 -15.68 10.29 -3.91
N PRO A 331 -16.38 11.44 -3.99
CA PRO A 331 -17.30 11.73 -5.09
C PRO A 331 -16.52 11.97 -6.39
N LEU A 332 -16.40 10.95 -7.23
CA LEU A 332 -15.52 10.96 -8.41
C LEU A 332 -15.93 12.03 -9.43
N ASP A 333 -17.24 12.21 -9.66
CA ASP A 333 -17.77 13.26 -10.54
C ASP A 333 -17.30 14.65 -10.10
N HIS A 334 -17.29 14.90 -8.79
CA HIS A 334 -16.81 16.17 -8.23
C HIS A 334 -15.31 16.33 -8.45
N VAL A 335 -14.51 15.29 -8.22
CA VAL A 335 -13.06 15.34 -8.46
C VAL A 335 -12.77 15.68 -9.92
N VAL A 336 -13.38 14.96 -10.84
CA VAL A 336 -13.18 15.17 -12.28
C VAL A 336 -13.59 16.58 -12.68
N GLU A 337 -14.74 17.06 -12.22
CA GLU A 337 -15.20 18.42 -12.50
C GLU A 337 -14.24 19.48 -11.95
N ARG A 338 -13.76 19.32 -10.72
CA ARG A 338 -12.77 20.22 -10.12
C ARG A 338 -11.47 20.24 -10.91
N CYS A 339 -10.99 19.08 -11.37
CA CYS A 339 -9.81 18.98 -12.19
C CYS A 339 -10.00 19.61 -13.59
N ARG A 340 -11.19 19.51 -14.18
CA ARG A 340 -11.53 20.20 -15.45
C ARG A 340 -11.56 21.71 -15.27
N LEU A 341 -12.21 22.20 -14.21
CA LEU A 341 -12.28 23.63 -13.89
C LEU A 341 -10.89 24.23 -13.63
N ALA A 342 -9.98 23.44 -13.06
CA ALA A 342 -8.59 23.83 -12.85
C ALA A 342 -7.71 23.70 -14.11
N GLY A 343 -8.25 23.19 -15.22
CA GLY A 343 -7.52 23.02 -16.48
C GLY A 343 -6.49 21.88 -16.49
N VAL A 344 -6.51 20.99 -15.50
CA VAL A 344 -5.58 19.83 -15.42
C VAL A 344 -6.14 18.57 -16.08
N LEU A 345 -7.44 18.56 -16.40
CA LEU A 345 -8.08 17.57 -17.26
C LEU A 345 -8.73 18.28 -18.46
N PRO A 346 -8.81 17.61 -19.62
CA PRO A 346 -9.51 18.16 -20.77
C PRO A 346 -11.00 18.40 -20.44
N ALA A 347 -11.55 19.48 -20.98
CA ALA A 347 -12.98 19.77 -20.87
C ALA A 347 -13.80 18.57 -21.36
N GLY A 348 -14.84 18.20 -20.60
CA GLY A 348 -15.74 17.12 -20.99
C GLY A 348 -16.38 17.41 -22.35
N ARG A 349 -16.57 16.37 -23.17
CA ARG A 349 -17.41 16.47 -24.36
C ARG A 349 -18.87 16.69 -23.97
#